data_AF-A0A9Q3EV21-F1
#
_entry.id   AF-A0A9Q3EV21-F1
#
_cell.length_a   1.000
_cell.length_b   1.000
_cell.length_c   1.000
_cell.angle_alpha   90.00
_cell.angle_beta   90.00
_cell.angle_gamma   90.00
#
_symmetry.space_group_name_H-M   'P 1'
#
loop_
_entity.id
_entity.type
_entity.pdbx_description
1 polymer ?
#
loop_
_entity_poly.entity_id
_entity_poly.type
_entity_poly.pdbx_seq_one_letter_code
_entity_poly.pdbx_strand_id
1 'polypeptide(L)'
;MALSIWESLSQHGMVNQLFTITGDNAANKSAIVTSIEHKFNGLNIPWPTSSPYYRCACHVINLVAKDLLSHMGQLSNEDYEFFDDYLAVHHPPIEDSDDDEPTTGRESL
;
A
#
# COMPACT_ATOMS: atom_id res chain seq x y z
N MET A 1 1.31 -7.51 -4.66
CA MET A 1 1.14 -6.04 -4.62
C MET A 1 2.01 -5.18 -5.56
N ALA A 2 3.35 -5.10 -5.41
CA ALA A 2 4.17 -4.10 -6.14
C ALA A 2 4.18 -4.29 -7.67
N LEU A 3 4.12 -5.53 -8.14
CA LEU A 3 3.99 -5.86 -9.57
C LEU A 3 2.65 -5.36 -10.12
N SER A 4 1.56 -5.65 -9.43
CA SER A 4 0.20 -5.24 -9.82
C SER A 4 0.06 -3.71 -9.89
N ILE A 5 0.69 -2.98 -8.96
CA ILE A 5 0.76 -1.51 -9.02
C ILE A 5 1.49 -1.06 -10.28
N TRP A 6 2.64 -1.67 -10.58
CA TRP A 6 3.43 -1.35 -11.77
C TRP A 6 2.68 -1.61 -13.08
N GLU A 7 2.01 -2.75 -13.18
CA GLU A 7 1.21 -3.12 -14.36
C GLU A 7 0.04 -2.16 -14.55
N SER A 8 -0.65 -1.80 -13.47
CA SER A 8 -1.75 -0.84 -13.52
C SER A 8 -1.25 0.55 -13.96
N LEU A 9 -0.12 1.03 -13.42
CA LEU A 9 0.49 2.29 -13.86
C LEU A 9 0.88 2.25 -15.35
N SER A 10 1.38 1.10 -15.83
CA SER A 10 1.78 0.90 -17.22
C SER A 10 0.57 0.89 -18.17
N GLN A 11 -0.48 0.15 -17.83
CA GLN A 11 -1.72 0.05 -18.61
C GLN A 11 -2.40 1.42 -18.79
N HIS A 12 -2.29 2.30 -17.79
CA HIS A 12 -2.91 3.63 -17.82
C HIS A 12 -1.97 4.74 -18.30
N GLY A 13 -0.75 4.42 -18.74
CA GLY A 13 0.22 5.42 -19.22
C GLY A 13 0.70 6.40 -18.13
N MET A 14 0.56 6.02 -16.86
CA MET A 14 0.87 6.86 -15.70
C MET A 14 2.31 6.72 -15.20
N VAL A 15 3.10 5.81 -15.78
CA VAL A 15 4.48 5.55 -15.36
C VAL A 15 5.33 6.83 -15.39
N ASN A 16 5.18 7.67 -16.42
CA ASN A 16 5.89 8.94 -16.53
C ASN A 16 5.21 10.11 -15.78
N GLN A 17 4.12 9.84 -15.06
CA GLN A 17 3.29 10.82 -14.36
C GLN A 17 3.16 10.53 -12.86
N LEU A 18 3.96 9.61 -12.30
CA LEU A 18 3.87 9.31 -10.88
C LEU A 18 4.58 10.39 -10.05
N PHE A 19 3.82 11.13 -9.24
CA PHE A 19 4.36 12.25 -8.46
C PHE A 19 4.51 11.95 -6.96
N THR A 20 3.75 11.01 -6.38
CA THR A 20 4.02 10.47 -5.03
C THR A 20 3.11 9.29 -4.68
N ILE A 21 3.58 8.36 -3.84
CA ILE A 21 2.81 7.24 -3.30
C ILE A 21 2.30 7.64 -1.92
N THR A 22 1.01 7.43 -1.65
CA THR A 22 0.45 7.54 -0.29
C THR A 22 -0.04 6.17 0.14
N GLY A 23 0.41 5.69 1.30
CA GLY A 23 0.00 4.39 1.86
C GLY A 23 -0.35 4.49 3.34
N ASP A 24 -0.98 3.45 3.89
CA ASP A 24 -1.29 3.37 5.31
C ASP A 24 -0.03 3.32 6.19
N ASN A 25 -0.18 3.49 7.50
CA ASN A 25 0.96 3.61 8.42
C ASN A 25 1.63 2.27 8.78
N ALA A 26 1.38 1.22 7.99
CA ALA A 26 1.94 -0.10 8.21
C ALA A 26 3.40 -0.15 7.70
N ALA A 27 4.31 -0.71 8.50
CA ALA A 27 5.74 -0.76 8.20
C ALA A 27 6.06 -1.54 6.90
N ASN A 28 5.19 -2.49 6.51
CA ASN A 28 5.33 -3.31 5.31
C ASN A 28 5.19 -2.52 3.98
N LYS A 29 4.62 -1.32 4.00
CA LYS A 29 4.42 -0.53 2.77
C LYS A 29 5.69 0.17 2.28
N SER A 30 6.69 0.33 3.14
CA SER A 30 8.01 0.84 2.74
C SER A 30 8.69 -0.07 1.70
N ALA A 31 8.54 -1.40 1.83
CA ALA A 31 9.09 -2.38 0.89
C ALA A 31 8.45 -2.31 -0.51
N ILE A 32 7.16 -1.96 -0.59
CA ILE A 32 6.45 -1.77 -1.87
C ILE A 32 7.00 -0.55 -2.60
N VAL A 33 7.23 0.55 -1.88
CA VAL A 33 7.79 1.78 -2.44
C VAL A 33 9.20 1.52 -2.99
N THR A 34 10.06 0.84 -2.22
CA THR A 34 11.41 0.47 -2.66
C THR A 34 11.37 -0.44 -3.90
N SER A 35 10.43 -1.39 -3.95
CA SER A 35 10.27 -2.29 -5.09
C SER A 35 9.81 -1.55 -6.36
N ILE A 36 8.97 -0.52 -6.22
CA ILE A 36 8.55 0.34 -7.33
C ILE A 36 9.70 1.25 -7.77
N GLU A 37 10.43 1.86 -6.83
CA GLU A 37 11.61 2.68 -7.11
C GLU A 37 12.64 1.91 -7.95
N HIS A 38 12.91 0.64 -7.62
CA HIS A 38 13.82 -0.21 -8.40
C HIS A 38 13.36 -0.38 -9.86
N LYS A 39 12.04 -0.47 -10.13
CA LYS A 39 11.50 -0.57 -11.49
C LYS A 39 11.64 0.74 -12.27
N PHE A 40 11.42 1.88 -11.63
CA PHE A 40 11.65 3.20 -12.22
C PHE A 40 13.13 3.40 -12.59
N ASN A 41 14.04 3.07 -11.67
CA ASN A 41 15.49 3.14 -11.89
C ASN A 41 15.94 2.22 -13.04
N GLY A 42 15.39 1.00 -13.13
CA GLY A 42 15.69 0.05 -14.21
C GLY A 42 15.29 0.54 -15.61
N LEU A 43 14.40 1.54 -15.70
CA LEU A 43 13.91 2.11 -16.96
C LEU A 43 14.41 3.54 -17.21
N ASN A 44 15.36 4.02 -16.40
CA ASN A 44 15.86 5.41 -16.44
C ASN A 44 14.75 6.47 -16.28
N ILE A 45 13.68 6.14 -15.56
CA ILE A 45 12.59 7.08 -15.28
C ILE A 45 12.93 7.80 -13.98
N PRO A 46 12.98 9.15 -13.96
CA PRO A 46 13.33 9.90 -12.76
C PRO A 46 12.38 9.59 -11.60
N TRP A 47 12.96 9.20 -10.46
CA TRP A 47 12.24 8.97 -9.22
C TRP A 47 12.45 10.16 -8.26
N PRO A 48 11.38 10.73 -7.67
CA PRO A 48 11.53 11.86 -6.75
C PRO A 48 12.26 11.44 -5.47
N THR A 49 13.45 12.00 -5.26
CA THR A 49 14.33 11.69 -4.12
C THR A 49 13.86 12.30 -2.79
N SER A 50 13.03 13.34 -2.83
CA SER A 50 12.46 13.97 -1.63
C SER A 50 11.12 13.31 -1.26
N SER A 51 11.19 12.22 -0.50
CA SER A 51 10.04 11.53 0.11
C SER A 51 8.94 11.12 -0.90
N PRO A 52 9.17 10.05 -1.69
CA PRO A 52 8.19 9.50 -2.62
C PRO A 52 7.01 8.82 -1.91
N TYR A 53 7.05 8.72 -0.57
CA TYR A 53 6.06 8.03 0.25
C TYR A 53 5.51 8.93 1.36
N TYR A 54 4.20 9.18 1.30
CA TYR A 54 3.46 9.82 2.38
C TYR A 54 2.63 8.79 3.14
N ARG A 55 2.60 8.92 4.47
CA ARG A 55 1.66 8.18 5.32
C ARG A 55 0.27 8.77 5.11
N CYS A 56 -0.74 7.90 5.02
CA CYS A 56 -2.13 8.28 4.86
C CYS A 56 -2.57 9.15 6.04
N ALA A 57 -2.94 10.40 5.76
CA ALA A 57 -3.36 11.36 6.78
C ALA A 57 -4.54 10.85 7.60
N CYS A 58 -5.52 10.20 6.97
CA CYS A 58 -6.67 9.62 7.66
C CYS A 58 -6.25 8.55 8.68
N HIS A 59 -5.29 7.69 8.30
CA HIS A 59 -4.79 6.66 9.21
C HIS A 59 -3.99 7.26 10.37
N VAL A 60 -3.18 8.29 10.13
CA VAL A 60 -2.47 9.02 11.19
C VAL A 60 -3.45 9.70 12.16
N ILE A 61 -4.50 10.37 11.63
CA ILE A 61 -5.54 11.00 12.45
C ILE A 61 -6.25 9.95 13.31
N ASN A 62 -6.57 8.79 12.74
CA ASN A 62 -7.19 7.69 13.48
C ASN A 62 -6.29 7.21 14.64
N LEU A 63 -4.98 7.04 14.41
CA LEU A 63 -4.04 6.66 15.46
C LEU A 63 -3.96 7.71 16.58
N VAL A 64 -3.91 8.99 16.22
CA VAL A 64 -3.89 10.09 17.20
C VAL A 64 -5.19 10.15 18.00
N ALA A 65 -6.34 9.96 17.36
CA ALA A 65 -7.63 9.94 18.04
C ALA A 65 -7.73 8.77 19.02
N LYS A 66 -7.30 7.57 18.60
CA LYS A 66 -7.22 6.39 19.46
C LYS A 66 -6.32 6.64 20.68
N ASP A 67 -5.12 7.17 20.47
CA ASP A 67 -4.18 7.49 21.56
C ASP A 67 -4.75 8.51 22.55
N LEU A 68 -5.40 9.56 22.06
CA LEU A 68 -6.00 10.59 22.90
C LEU A 68 -7.15 10.05 23.76
N LEU A 69 -8.04 9.25 23.16
CA LEU A 69 -9.16 8.64 23.88
C LEU A 69 -8.69 7.59 24.90
N SER A 70 -7.61 6.85 24.61
CA SER A 70 -6.97 5.94 25.56
C SER A 70 -6.42 6.70 26.78
N HIS A 71 -5.70 7.80 26.56
CA HIS A 71 -5.20 8.66 27.65
C HIS A 71 -6.31 9.28 28.50
N MET A 72 -7.49 9.52 27.92
CA MET A 72 -8.67 10.00 28.63
C MET A 72 -9.41 8.89 29.40
N GLY A 73 -8.97 7.64 29.30
CA GLY A 73 -9.63 6.47 29.89
C GLY A 73 -10.97 6.13 29.24
N GLN A 74 -11.20 6.61 28.00
CA GLN A 74 -12.46 6.44 27.27
C GLN A 74 -12.42 5.33 26.21
N LEU A 75 -11.26 4.73 25.98
CA LEU A 75 -11.11 3.54 25.17
C LEU A 75 -10.64 2.38 26.04
N SER A 76 -11.39 1.29 26.02
CA SER A 76 -10.95 -0.01 26.49
C SER A 76 -10.21 -0.76 25.36
N ASN A 77 -9.45 -1.81 25.70
CA ASN A 77 -8.85 -2.68 24.69
C ASN A 77 -9.91 -3.38 23.81
N GLU A 78 -11.11 -3.61 24.35
CA GLU A 78 -12.22 -4.22 23.62
C GLU A 78 -12.75 -3.30 22.51
N ASP A 79 -12.74 -1.98 22.75
CA ASP A 79 -13.08 -0.99 21.72
C ASP A 79 -12.05 -1.01 20.58
N TYR A 80 -10.77 -1.18 20.90
CA TYR A 80 -9.70 -1.30 19.89
C TYR A 80 -9.91 -2.51 18.97
N GLU A 81 -10.16 -3.68 19.55
CA GLU A 81 -10.39 -4.92 18.79
C GLU A 81 -11.67 -4.80 17.95
N PHE A 82 -12.75 -4.24 18.50
CA PHE A 82 -13.98 -3.99 17.74
C PHE A 82 -13.75 -3.11 16.52
N PHE A 83 -12.98 -2.02 16.64
CA PHE A 83 -12.71 -1.14 15.51
C PHE A 83 -11.86 -1.82 14.44
N ASP A 84 -10.85 -2.60 14.84
CA ASP A 84 -9.99 -3.29 13.89
C ASP A 84 -10.74 -4.43 13.19
N ASP A 85 -11.62 -5.15 13.91
CA ASP A 85 -12.53 -6.15 13.34
C ASP A 85 -13.57 -5.52 12.41
N TYR A 86 -14.18 -4.39 12.80
CA TYR A 86 -15.11 -3.65 11.94
C TYR A 86 -14.44 -3.21 10.63
N LEU A 87 -13.20 -2.71 10.72
CA LEU A 87 -12.42 -2.36 9.54
C LEU A 87 -12.07 -3.60 8.71
N ALA A 88 -11.71 -4.73 9.32
CA ALA A 88 -11.43 -5.97 8.60
C ALA A 88 -12.66 -6.55 7.87
N VAL A 89 -13.87 -6.34 8.41
CA VAL A 89 -15.13 -6.81 7.80
C VAL A 89 -15.61 -5.88 6.69
N HIS A 90 -15.54 -4.56 6.89
CA HIS A 90 -16.11 -3.57 5.95
C HIS A 90 -15.10 -2.99 4.97
N HIS A 91 -13.81 -3.10 5.29
CA HIS A 91 -12.68 -2.73 4.44
C HIS A 91 -11.64 -3.86 4.47
N PRO A 92 -12.01 -5.07 3.98
CA PRO A 92 -11.12 -6.21 4.03
C PRO A 92 -9.77 -5.87 3.39
N PRO A 93 -8.66 -6.37 3.95
CA PRO A 93 -7.37 -6.29 3.29
C PRO A 93 -7.56 -6.80 1.87
N ILE A 94 -7.13 -6.01 0.88
CA ILE A 94 -7.11 -6.48 -0.51
C ILE A 94 -6.21 -7.72 -0.51
N GLU A 95 -6.80 -8.91 -0.68
CA GLU A 95 -6.06 -10.15 -0.81
C GLU A 95 -5.17 -10.02 -2.05
N ASP A 96 -3.86 -10.04 -1.84
CA ASP A 96 -2.90 -10.27 -2.93
C ASP A 96 -3.12 -11.73 -3.37
N SER A 97 -3.93 -11.94 -4.41
CA SER A 97 -4.01 -13.23 -5.07
C SER A 97 -2.68 -13.48 -5.81
N ASP A 98 -1.75 -14.17 -5.15
CA ASP A 98 -0.53 -14.73 -5.76
C ASP A 98 -0.86 -15.95 -6.67
N ASP A 99 -1.92 -15.85 -7.48
CA ASP A 99 -2.26 -16.86 -8.49
C ASP A 99 -1.55 -16.54 -9.82
N ASP A 100 -0.22 -16.63 -9.82
CA ASP A 100 0.55 -16.84 -11.04
C ASP A 100 0.94 -18.32 -11.10
N GLU A 101 -0.01 -19.15 -11.54
CA GLU A 101 0.31 -20.50 -12.03
C GLU A 101 1.15 -20.34 -13.31
N PRO A 102 2.37 -20.91 -13.39
CA PRO A 102 3.18 -20.76 -14.58
C PRO A 102 2.57 -21.62 -15.69
N THR A 103 1.88 -20.99 -16.65
CA THR A 103 1.50 -21.68 -17.89
C THR A 103 2.75 -21.96 -18.72
N THR A 104 3.40 -23.08 -18.44
CA THR A 104 4.30 -23.76 -19.37
C THR A 104 3.45 -24.32 -20.51
N GLY A 105 3.54 -23.69 -21.70
CA GLY A 105 2.76 -24.10 -22.87
C GLY A 105 3.35 -23.55 -24.17
N ARG A 106 4.36 -24.25 -24.67
CA ARG A 106 4.83 -24.36 -26.08
C ARG A 106 3.61 -24.30 -27.03
N GLU A 107 3.62 -23.58 -28.16
CA GLU A 107 4.04 -24.10 -29.48
C GLU A 107 4.01 -23.02 -30.58
N SER A 108 5.12 -22.93 -31.33
CA SER A 108 5.24 -22.86 -32.80
C SER A 108 4.28 -22.01 -33.66
N LEU A 109 4.77 -20.91 -34.23
CA LEU A 109 5.10 -20.71 -35.67
C LEU A 109 5.45 -19.24 -35.97
#